data_AF-A0A382FCZ9-F1
#
_entry.id   AF-A0A382FCZ9-F1
#
_cell.length_a   1.000
_cell.length_b   1.000
_cell.length_c   1.000
_cell.angle_alpha   90.00
_cell.angle_beta   90.00
_cell.angle_gamma   90.00
#
_symmetry.space_group_name_H-M   'P 1'
#
loop_
_entity.id
_entity.type
_entity.pdbx_description
1 polymer ?
#
loop_
_entity_poly.entity_id
_entity_poly.type
_entity_poly.pdbx_seq_one_letter_code
_entity_poly.pdbx_strand_id
1 'polypeptide(L)' 'MSGKTMFEKIWDAHVVSEEPGKPSVIYVDLHLVHEVTSNQAFDGLRLASRVVRRP' A
#
# COMPACT_ATOMS: atom_id res chain seq x y z
N MET A 1 22.49 -21.98 5.25
CA MET A 1 21.65 -20.78 5.44
C MET A 1 20.28 -21.10 4.89
N SER A 2 19.22 -20.98 5.70
CA SER A 2 17.86 -21.08 5.17
C SER A 2 17.66 -19.95 4.17
N GLY A 3 17.25 -20.27 2.94
CA GLY A 3 16.92 -19.25 1.96
C GLY A 3 15.72 -18.41 2.40
N LYS A 4 15.60 -17.20 1.87
CA LYS A 4 14.41 -16.38 2.09
C LYS A 4 13.16 -17.06 1.54
N THR A 5 12.07 -17.00 2.29
CA THR A 5 10.75 -17.44 1.86
C THR A 5 10.24 -16.57 0.71
N MET A 6 9.20 -17.03 0.00
CA MET A 6 8.54 -16.22 -1.03
C MET A 6 7.96 -14.93 -0.44
N PHE A 7 7.38 -15.01 0.76
CA PHE A 7 6.82 -13.86 1.44
C PHE A 7 7.88 -12.79 1.73
N GLU A 8 9.03 -13.18 2.29
CA GLU A 8 10.13 -12.25 2.58
C GLU A 8 10.66 -11.59 1.30
N LYS A 9 10.81 -12.35 0.21
CA LYS A 9 11.24 -11.80 -1.08
C LYS A 9 10.26 -10.76 -1.62
N ILE A 10 8.96 -11.00 -1.51
CA ILE A 10 7.93 -10.06 -1.95
C ILE A 10 7.95 -8.84 -1.03
N TRP A 11 7.96 -9.04 0.28
CA TRP A 11 8.00 -7.95 1.26
C TRP A 11 9.18 -7.01 1.00
N ASP A 12 10.39 -7.54 0.95
CA ASP A 12 11.63 -6.77 0.72
C ASP A 12 11.58 -5.96 -0.60
N ALA A 13 10.90 -6.46 -1.62
CA ALA A 13 10.75 -5.77 -2.90
C ALA A 13 9.76 -4.60 -2.86
N HIS A 14 8.87 -4.52 -1.87
CA HIS A 14 7.80 -3.51 -1.78
C HIS A 14 7.99 -2.49 -0.66
N VAL A 15 8.96 -2.69 0.24
CA VAL A 15 9.31 -1.69 1.26
C VAL A 15 9.91 -0.45 0.59
N VAL A 16 9.34 0.72 0.89
CA VAL A 16 9.80 2.03 0.40
C VAL A 16 10.61 2.77 1.46
N SER A 17 10.27 2.59 2.74
CA SER A 17 10.96 3.23 3.86
C SER A 17 10.76 2.44 5.14
N GLU A 18 11.81 2.35 5.95
CA GLU A 18 11.76 1.77 7.30
C GLU A 18 12.42 2.73 8.29
N GLU A 19 11.79 2.89 9.44
CA GLU A 19 12.30 3.72 10.53
C GLU A 19 12.30 2.90 11.83
N PRO A 20 13.35 3.00 12.67
CA PRO A 20 13.39 2.29 13.94
C PRO A 20 12.16 2.60 14.80
N GLY A 21 11.48 1.54 15.26
CA GLY A 21 10.30 1.65 16.12
C GLY A 21 9.01 2.08 15.42
N LYS A 22 8.98 2.20 14.08
CA LYS A 22 7.76 2.47 13.30
C LYS A 22 7.44 1.32 12.34
N PRO A 23 6.18 1.18 11.92
CA PRO A 23 5.83 0.27 10.84
C PRO A 23 6.54 0.64 9.54
N SER A 24 6.94 -0.37 8.76
CA SER A 24 7.49 -0.18 7.41
C SER A 24 6.44 0.44 6.49
N VAL A 25 6.87 1.35 5.63
CA VAL A 25 6.04 1.90 4.55
C VAL A 25 6.21 1.01 3.33
N ILE A 26 5.12 0.41 2.86
CA ILE A 26 5.12 -0.42 1.65
C ILE A 26 4.40 0.28 0.49
N TYR A 27 4.85 0.00 -0.73
CA TYR A 27 4.15 0.39 -1.94
C TYR A 27 3.06 -0.64 -2.28
N VAL A 28 1.90 -0.17 -2.74
CA VAL A 28 0.78 -1.01 -3.16
C VAL A 28 0.57 -0.82 -4.67
N ASP A 29 0.79 -1.89 -5.43
CA ASP A 29 0.74 -1.85 -6.89
C ASP A 29 -0.67 -1.82 -7.47
N LEU A 30 -1.62 -2.48 -6.81
CA LEU A 30 -3.00 -2.60 -7.27
C LEU A 30 -3.97 -2.39 -6.10
N HIS A 31 -4.90 -1.44 -6.28
CA HIS A 31 -6.00 -1.22 -5.37
C HIS A 31 -7.27 -1.77 -6.00
N LEU A 32 -7.87 -2.79 -5.38
CA LEU A 32 -9.17 -3.32 -5.77
C LEU A 32 -10.22 -2.84 -4.77
N VAL A 33 -11.27 -2.20 -5.27
CA VAL A 33 -12.38 -1.66 -4.48
C VAL A 33 -13.70 -2.25 -4.94
N HIS A 34 -14.66 -2.36 -4.03
CA HIS A 34 -16.00 -2.88 -4.32
C HIS A 34 -17.03 -1.79 -4.06
N GLU A 35 -18.18 -1.85 -4.75
CA GLU A 35 -19.21 -0.81 -4.86
C GLU A 35 -19.54 -0.07 -3.54
N VAL A 36 -19.62 -0.79 -2.42
CA VAL A 36 -19.98 -0.22 -1.11
C VAL A 36 -18.84 0.61 -0.49
N THR A 37 -17.57 0.24 -0.71
CA THR A 37 -16.42 0.92 -0.12
C THR A 37 -15.79 1.95 -1.05
N SER A 38 -16.08 1.86 -2.36
CA SER A 38 -15.56 2.78 -3.37
C SER A 38 -15.93 4.23 -3.09
N ASN A 39 -17.22 4.53 -2.84
CA ASN A 39 -17.68 5.91 -2.63
C ASN A 39 -16.95 6.58 -1.46
N GLN A 40 -16.86 5.90 -0.32
CA GLN A 40 -16.18 6.41 0.87
C GLN A 40 -14.67 6.63 0.63
N ALA A 41 -14.01 5.75 -0.10
CA ALA A 41 -12.59 5.91 -0.41
C ALA A 41 -12.32 7.15 -1.29
N PHE A 42 -13.14 7.36 -2.32
CA PHE A 42 -13.02 8.54 -3.19
C PHE A 42 -13.46 9.85 -2.50
N ASP A 43 -14.44 9.79 -1.60
CA ASP A 43 -14.78 10.92 -0.72
C ASP A 43 -13.59 11.34 0.12
N GLY A 44 -12.90 10.38 0.75
CA GLY A 44 -11.70 10.63 1.53
C GLY A 44 -10.58 11.30 0.73
N LEU A 45 -10.35 10.87 -0.51
CA LEU A 45 -9.39 11.52 -1.41
C LEU A 45 -9.77 12.98 -1.70
N ARG A 46 -11.05 13.24 -2.01
CA ARG A 46 -11.54 14.60 -2.27
C ARG A 46 -11.40 15.52 -1.06
N LEU A 47 -11.76 15.05 0.14
CA LEU A 47 -11.60 15.82 1.38
C LEU A 47 -10.13 16.16 1.66
N ALA A 48 -9.22 15.23 1.38
CA ALA A 48 -7.78 15.44 1.50
C ALA A 48 -7.15 16.24 0.34
N SER A 49 -7.96 16.71 -0.62
CA SER A 49 -7.49 17.37 -1.86
C SER A 49 -6.46 16.53 -2.63
N ARG A 50 -6.68 15.22 -2.70
CA ARG A 50 -5.81 14.25 -3.40
C ARG A 50 -6.53 13.62 -4.59
N VAL A 51 -5.75 13.25 -5.60
CA VAL A 51 -6.21 12.49 -6.77
C VAL A 51 -5.72 11.05 -6.71
N VAL A 52 -6.37 10.16 -7.46
CA VAL A 52 -5.88 8.79 -7.66
C VAL A 52 -4.52 8.85 -8.34
N ARG A 53 -3.51 8.24 -7.71
CA ARG A 53 -2.12 8.31 -8.20
C ARG A 53 -1.90 7.51 -9.50
N ARG A 54 -2.59 6.37 -9.65
CA ARG A 54 -2.53 5.47 -10.82
C ARG A 54 -3.94 4.92 -11.11
N PRO A 55 -4.76 5.62 -11.90
CA PRO A 55 -6.12 5.20 -12.24
C PRO A 55 -6.15 4.07 -13.26
#